data_AF-A0AA38J8S1-F1
#
_entry.id   AF-A0AA38J8S1-F1
#
_cell.length_a   1.000
_cell.length_b   1.000
_cell.length_c   1.000
_cell.angle_alpha   90.00
_cell.angle_beta   90.00
_cell.angle_gamma   90.00
#
_symmetry.space_group_name_H-M   'P 1'
#
loop_
_entity.id
_entity.type
_entity.pdbx_description
1 polymer ?
#
loop_
_entity_poly.entity_id
_entity_poly.type
_entity_poly.pdbx_seq_one_letter_code
_entity_poly.pdbx_strand_id
1 'polypeptide(L)'
;MDFQKEYTATDKKIKKRVRQDKRKWADDLMKKAEEAAATHNMRELYKNTILAIGRKYGNNQPIRNRIGVLPTAAEQHLERSREHYEDLLKDLNPKNEEK
;
A
#
# COMPACT_ATOMS: atom_id res chain seq x y z
N MET A 1 27.36 35.55 -21.08
CA MET A 1 26.28 34.77 -21.73
C MET A 1 26.51 33.27 -21.70
N ASP A 2 27.74 32.77 -21.50
CA ASP A 2 28.02 31.32 -21.53
C ASP A 2 27.61 30.55 -20.26
N PHE A 3 27.74 31.16 -19.08
CA PHE A 3 27.34 30.51 -17.81
C PHE A 3 25.87 30.09 -17.76
N GLN A 4 24.98 30.86 -18.39
CA GLN A 4 23.54 30.54 -18.43
C GLN A 4 23.24 29.37 -19.38
N LYS A 5 24.00 29.25 -20.48
CA LYS A 5 23.89 28.11 -21.40
C LYS A 5 24.44 26.84 -20.77
N GLU A 6 25.56 26.92 -20.06
CA GLU A 6 26.11 25.79 -19.31
C GLU A 6 25.17 25.31 -18.21
N TYR A 7 24.61 26.24 -17.43
CA TYR A 7 23.64 25.91 -16.38
C TYR A 7 22.40 25.20 -16.93
N THR A 8 21.82 25.70 -18.03
CA THR A 8 20.64 25.05 -18.62
C THR A 8 20.98 23.67 -19.22
N ALA A 9 22.19 23.49 -19.76
CA ALA A 9 22.65 22.20 -20.26
C ALA A 9 22.87 21.18 -19.12
N THR A 10 23.44 21.59 -18.00
CA THR A 10 23.63 20.73 -16.82
C THR A 10 22.30 20.40 -16.14
N ASP A 11 21.41 21.37 -15.95
CA ASP A 11 20.05 21.16 -15.41
C ASP A 11 19.25 20.15 -16.25
N LYS A 12 19.28 20.27 -17.58
CA LYS A 12 18.64 19.30 -18.48
C LYS A 12 19.21 17.90 -18.30
N LYS A 13 20.53 17.75 -18.18
CA LYS A 13 21.20 16.46 -17.95
C LYS A 13 20.79 15.85 -16.60
N ILE A 14 20.77 16.65 -15.54
CA ILE A 14 20.38 16.22 -14.19
C ILE A 14 18.93 15.75 -14.20
N LYS A 15 18.00 16.55 -14.73
CA LYS A 15 16.57 16.17 -14.84
C LYS A 15 16.37 14.89 -15.64
N LYS A 16 17.13 14.69 -16.72
CA LYS A 16 17.09 13.44 -17.50
C LYS A 16 17.53 12.24 -16.66
N ARG A 17 18.63 12.37 -15.91
CA ARG A 17 19.14 11.30 -15.04
C ARG A 17 18.16 10.97 -13.91
N VAL A 18 17.62 11.97 -13.23
CA VAL A 18 16.62 11.77 -12.15
C VAL A 18 15.38 11.03 -12.66
N ARG A 19 14.90 11.38 -13.87
CA ARG A 19 13.77 10.67 -14.48
C ARG A 19 14.11 9.22 -14.84
N GLN A 20 15.32 8.96 -15.30
CA GLN A 20 15.79 7.60 -15.59
C GLN A 20 15.92 6.78 -14.30
N ASP A 21 16.48 7.37 -13.26
CA ASP A 21 16.67 6.72 -11.96
C ASP A 21 15.32 6.34 -11.32
N LYS A 22 14.35 7.27 -11.35
CA LYS A 22 12.98 6.99 -10.89
C LYS A 22 12.32 5.83 -11.66
N ARG A 23 12.53 5.75 -12.99
CA ARG A 23 12.01 4.63 -13.79
C ARG A 23 12.66 3.31 -13.41
N LYS A 24 13.99 3.29 -13.29
CA LYS A 24 14.72 2.08 -12.85
C LYS A 24 14.22 1.58 -11.49
N TRP A 25 14.07 2.50 -10.53
CA TRP A 25 13.52 2.17 -9.23
C TRP A 25 12.10 1.57 -9.30
N ALA A 26 11.23 2.13 -10.15
CA ALA A 26 9.88 1.60 -10.34
C ALA A 26 9.90 0.23 -11.05
N ASP A 27 10.75 0.04 -12.06
CA ASP A 27 10.90 -1.23 -12.78
C ASP A 27 11.39 -2.34 -11.83
N ASP A 28 12.35 -2.04 -10.96
CA ASP A 28 12.87 -2.98 -9.97
C ASP A 28 11.80 -3.38 -8.93
N LEU A 29 10.92 -2.45 -8.54
CA LEU A 29 9.76 -2.77 -7.69
C LEU A 29 8.77 -3.69 -8.40
N MET A 30 8.51 -3.47 -9.68
CA MET A 30 7.58 -4.30 -10.45
C MET A 30 8.14 -5.72 -10.65
N LYS A 31 9.44 -5.87 -10.90
CA LYS A 31 10.08 -7.20 -10.94
C LYS A 31 9.91 -7.98 -9.64
N LYS A 32 10.11 -7.32 -8.48
CA LYS A 32 9.84 -7.94 -7.17
C LYS A 32 8.37 -8.31 -6.99
N ALA A 33 7.45 -7.53 -7.56
CA ALA A 33 6.03 -7.89 -7.55
C ALA A 33 5.75 -9.13 -8.40
N GLU A 34 6.39 -9.28 -9.55
CA GLU A 34 6.28 -10.48 -10.41
C GLU A 34 6.83 -11.74 -9.72
N GLU A 35 7.99 -11.64 -9.07
CA GLU A 35 8.57 -12.73 -8.26
C GLU A 35 7.65 -13.12 -7.09
N ALA A 36 7.06 -12.12 -6.43
CA ALA A 36 6.06 -12.35 -5.37
C ALA A 36 4.79 -13.02 -5.91
N ALA A 37 4.35 -12.69 -7.14
CA ALA A 37 3.24 -13.37 -7.79
C ALA A 37 3.54 -14.85 -8.02
N ALA A 38 4.74 -15.16 -8.54
CA ALA A 38 5.17 -16.53 -8.83
C ALA A 38 5.23 -17.39 -7.55
N THR A 39 5.65 -16.79 -6.43
CA THR A 39 5.72 -17.45 -5.12
C THR A 39 4.40 -17.43 -4.34
N HIS A 40 3.31 -16.93 -4.94
CA HIS A 40 2.01 -16.73 -4.29
C HIS A 40 2.06 -15.85 -3.01
N ASN A 41 3.10 -15.00 -2.88
CA ASN A 41 3.23 -14.03 -1.81
C ASN A 41 2.43 -12.75 -2.11
N MET A 42 1.11 -12.83 -1.90
CA MET A 42 0.19 -11.73 -2.17
C MET A 42 0.50 -10.45 -1.38
N ARG A 43 1.09 -10.57 -0.18
CA ARG A 43 1.45 -9.43 0.65
C ARG A 43 2.53 -8.58 -0.01
N GLU A 44 3.60 -9.21 -0.50
CA GLU A 44 4.69 -8.50 -1.17
C GLU A 44 4.30 -7.98 -2.54
N LEU A 45 3.49 -8.75 -3.29
CA LEU A 45 2.90 -8.29 -4.54
C LEU A 45 2.13 -6.98 -4.34
N TYR A 46 1.20 -6.93 -3.38
CA TYR A 46 0.41 -5.74 -3.11
C TYR A 46 1.26 -4.59 -2.56
N LYS A 47 2.22 -4.87 -1.68
CA LYS A 47 3.14 -3.85 -1.16
C LYS A 47 3.98 -3.19 -2.25
N ASN A 48 4.62 -3.99 -3.10
CA ASN A 48 5.53 -3.51 -4.14
C ASN A 48 4.78 -2.72 -5.25
N THR A 49 3.60 -3.20 -5.64
CA THR A 49 2.75 -2.50 -6.62
C THR A 49 2.26 -1.14 -6.11
N ILE A 50 1.80 -1.07 -4.85
CA ILE A 50 1.38 0.21 -4.24
C ILE A 50 2.55 1.20 -4.14
N LEU A 51 3.74 0.72 -3.75
CA LEU A 51 4.96 1.52 -3.71
C LEU A 51 5.34 2.06 -5.10
N ALA A 52 5.26 1.23 -6.15
CA ALA A 52 5.60 1.63 -7.52
C ALA A 52 4.65 2.72 -8.07
N ILE A 53 3.36 2.66 -7.71
CA ILE A 53 2.36 3.67 -8.07
C ILE A 53 2.58 5.00 -7.31
N GLY A 54 3.45 5.00 -6.29
CA GLY A 54 3.70 6.17 -5.45
C GLY A 54 2.57 6.47 -4.48
N ARG A 55 1.65 5.52 -4.27
CA ARG A 55 0.67 5.61 -3.18
C ARG A 55 1.33 5.14 -1.89
N LYS A 56 1.01 5.82 -0.78
CA LYS A 56 1.37 5.27 0.53
C LYS A 56 0.54 4.02 0.74
N TYR A 57 1.21 2.92 1.08
CA TYR A 57 0.53 1.76 1.64
C TYR A 57 -0.27 2.27 2.85
N GLY A 58 -1.60 2.09 2.83
CA GLY A 58 -2.45 2.49 3.93
C GLY A 58 -1.91 1.84 5.19
N ASN A 59 -1.58 2.63 6.21
CA ASN A 59 -1.25 2.09 7.53
C ASN A 59 -2.36 1.12 7.91
N ASN A 60 -2.03 -0.04 8.49
CA ASN A 60 -3.01 -0.90 9.15
C ASN A 60 -3.67 -0.06 10.25
N GLN A 61 -4.76 0.62 9.91
CA GLN A 61 -5.50 1.40 10.89
C GLN A 61 -6.07 0.38 11.88
N PRO A 62 -5.82 0.55 13.19
CA PRO A 62 -6.39 -0.36 14.16
C PRO A 62 -7.92 -0.25 14.08
N ILE A 63 -8.59 -1.40 14.10
CA ILE A 63 -10.05 -1.47 14.04
C ILE A 63 -10.60 -0.77 15.30
N ARG A 64 -11.36 0.30 15.11
CA ARG A 64 -12.01 1.02 16.21
C ARG A 64 -13.14 0.17 16.79
N ASN A 65 -13.31 0.23 18.11
CA ASN A 65 -14.45 -0.35 18.79
C ASN A 65 -15.75 0.37 18.43
N ARG A 66 -16.91 -0.22 18.78
CA ARG A 66 -18.25 0.38 18.54
C ARG A 66 -18.41 1.79 19.13
N ILE A 67 -17.65 2.11 20.19
CA ILE A 67 -17.62 3.43 20.86
C ILE A 67 -16.66 4.40 20.15
N GLY A 68 -15.94 3.97 19.12
CA GLY A 68 -14.98 4.78 18.36
C GLY A 68 -13.58 4.85 18.97
N VAL A 69 -13.34 4.18 20.10
CA VAL A 69 -12.05 4.11 20.79
C VAL A 69 -11.14 3.07 20.12
N LEU A 70 -9.85 3.39 20.00
CA LEU A 70 -8.82 2.46 19.55
C LEU A 70 -8.49 1.50 20.70
N PRO A 71 -8.61 0.17 20.52
CA PRO A 71 -8.11 -0.78 21.51
C PRO A 71 -6.62 -0.57 21.73
N THR A 72 -6.17 -0.65 22.98
CA THR A 72 -4.74 -0.53 23.34
C THR A 72 -4.16 -1.89 23.73
N ALA A 73 -5.00 -2.83 24.17
CA ALA A 73 -4.60 -4.18 24.57
C ALA A 73 -4.82 -5.19 23.44
N ALA A 74 -3.95 -6.21 23.37
CA ALA A 74 -4.02 -7.25 22.33
C ALA A 74 -5.33 -8.05 22.36
N GLU A 75 -5.83 -8.39 23.54
CA GLU A 75 -7.11 -9.10 23.72
C GLU A 75 -8.29 -8.29 23.17
N GLN A 76 -8.29 -6.98 23.40
CA GLN A 76 -9.35 -6.09 22.90
C GLN A 76 -9.31 -5.95 21.38
N HIS A 77 -8.13 -6.01 20.76
CA HIS A 77 -8.01 -6.07 19.29
C HIS A 77 -8.57 -7.37 18.72
N LEU A 78 -8.35 -8.51 19.38
CA LEU A 78 -8.88 -9.80 18.96
C LEU A 78 -10.40 -9.82 19.03
N GLU A 79 -10.97 -9.41 20.17
CA GLU A 79 -12.42 -9.37 20.36
C GLU A 79 -13.08 -8.45 19.33
N ARG A 80 -12.50 -7.27 19.09
CA ARG A 80 -13.03 -6.35 18.07
C ARG A 80 -12.91 -6.90 16.66
N SER A 81 -11.80 -7.58 16.34
CA SER A 81 -11.62 -8.21 15.04
C SER A 81 -12.70 -9.27 14.83
N ARG A 82 -12.96 -10.10 15.84
CA ARG A 82 -14.02 -11.12 15.81
C ARG A 82 -15.39 -10.50 15.52
N GLU A 83 -15.82 -9.51 16.30
CA GLU A 83 -17.11 -8.82 16.09
C GLU A 83 -17.24 -8.24 14.68
N HIS A 84 -16.19 -7.57 14.19
CA HIS A 84 -16.20 -6.97 12.85
C HIS A 84 -16.38 -8.00 11.74
N TYR A 85 -15.73 -9.16 11.85
CA TYR A 85 -15.93 -10.25 10.89
C TYR A 85 -17.31 -10.91 11.02
N GLU A 86 -17.83 -11.09 12.24
CA GLU A 86 -19.19 -11.60 12.44
C GLU A 86 -20.25 -10.65 11.83
N ASP A 87 -20.12 -9.35 12.01
CA ASP A 87 -21.02 -8.34 11.43
C ASP A 87 -20.93 -8.37 9.88
N LEU A 88 -19.71 -8.39 9.30
CA LEU A 88 -19.50 -8.56 7.85
C LEU A 88 -20.14 -9.84 7.29
N LEU A 89 -20.06 -10.94 8.03
CA LEU A 89 -20.62 -12.22 7.60
C LEU A 89 -22.15 -12.22 7.63
N LYS A 90 -22.77 -11.50 8.57
CA LYS A 90 -24.23 -11.29 8.60
C LYS A 90 -24.70 -10.47 7.39
N ASP A 91 -24.00 -9.40 7.07
CA ASP A 91 -24.30 -8.56 5.89
C ASP A 91 -24.20 -9.35 4.57
N LEU A 92 -23.28 -10.30 4.49
CA LEU A 92 -23.10 -11.16 3.32
C LEU A 92 -24.16 -12.27 3.20
N ASN A 93 -24.84 -12.62 4.30
CA ASN A 93 -25.86 -13.68 4.34
C ASN A 93 -27.14 -13.21 5.05
N PRO A 94 -27.93 -12.32 4.43
CA PRO A 94 -29.16 -11.80 5.03
C PRO A 94 -30.28 -12.85 5.18
N LYS A 95 -30.10 -14.07 4.66
CA LYS A 95 -31.12 -15.13 4.61
C LYS A 95 -31.03 -16.19 5.72
N ASN A 96 -30.11 -16.03 6.67
CA ASN A 96 -29.88 -17.04 7.71
C ASN A 96 -30.61 -16.74 9.04
N GLU A 97 -31.46 -15.71 9.09
CA GLU A 97 -32.25 -15.35 10.28
C GLU A 97 -33.75 -15.70 10.16
N GLU A 98 -34.19 -16.35 9.07
CA GLU A 98 -35.54 -16.92 8.97
C GLU A 98 -35.52 -18.43 9.26
N LYS A 99 -35.42 -18.81 10.54
CA LYS A 99 -35.98 -20.07 11.07
C LYS A 99 -36.28 -19.95 12.56
#